data_AF-A0A967R7L7-F1
#
_entry.id   AF-A0A967R7L7-F1
#
_cell.length_a   1.000
_cell.length_b   1.000
_cell.length_c   1.000
_cell.angle_alpha   90.00
_cell.angle_beta   90.00
_cell.angle_gamma   90.00
#
_symmetry.space_group_name_H-M   'P 1'
#
loop_
_entity.id
_entity.type
_entity.pdbx_description
1 polymer ?
#
loop_
_entity_poly.entity_id
_entity_poly.type
_entity_poly.pdbx_seq_one_letter_code
_entity_poly.pdbx_strand_id
1 'polypeptide(L)'
;PGSEHVLPAEVVIFSLGQTPGLDWVGDESGVEMTGRRTVAVDARSYATARPGVFAAGDSVTGTAFVIDAVAAGRHCAEAMHRYLRGHALEKELAAAQPVAAPTRQEVDARILRGEIAFAPRVPMPTSPMRQRRASFAEVEIGYSAEQARAEAARCLQCGVCSECLSCVYACGMGAIDLDMQEQTRRLEVGALVLAPGFQVYQAELSQEYGFGRFDNVVTSLQYERLLSPSGPTAGHVKRPSDGATPKKIAFLQCVGSRDPSHDYCSTVCCMYAAKQAVMTLEHEPDTQLHVFMMDMRSFSKNFEAYYQRAREM
;
A
#
# COMPACT_ATOMS: atom_id res chain seq x y z
N PRO A 1 -0.38 -7.88 23.59
CA PRO A 1 -0.10 -8.80 24.72
C PRO A 1 0.69 -8.08 25.83
N GLY A 2 0.18 -8.05 27.07
CA GLY A 2 0.85 -7.41 28.21
C GLY A 2 0.43 -5.97 28.56
N SER A 3 -0.67 -5.46 28.00
CA SER A 3 -1.27 -4.16 28.34
C SER A 3 -2.35 -4.24 29.43
N GLU A 4 -2.63 -5.45 29.92
CA GLU A 4 -3.61 -5.69 30.97
C GLU A 4 -2.89 -5.61 32.32
N HIS A 5 -3.36 -4.70 33.17
CA HIS A 5 -2.79 -4.46 34.49
C HIS A 5 -3.90 -4.51 35.54
N VAL A 6 -3.62 -5.16 36.65
CA VAL A 6 -4.50 -5.13 37.82
C VAL A 6 -3.94 -4.09 38.78
N LEU A 7 -4.70 -3.02 39.02
CA LEU A 7 -4.34 -1.95 39.94
C LEU A 7 -5.23 -2.02 41.17
N PRO A 8 -4.69 -2.19 42.39
CA PRO A 8 -5.46 -2.09 43.61
C PRO A 8 -5.92 -0.64 43.80
N ALA A 9 -7.23 -0.43 43.96
CA ALA A 9 -7.83 0.88 44.17
C ALA A 9 -8.95 0.80 45.21
N GLU A 10 -9.02 1.78 46.10
CA GLU A 10 -10.08 1.90 47.11
C GLU A 10 -11.30 2.65 46.54
N VAL A 11 -11.08 3.57 45.60
CA VAL A 11 -12.10 4.34 44.91
C VAL A 11 -11.78 4.36 43.42
N VAL A 12 -12.75 3.95 42.60
CA VAL A 12 -12.69 4.09 41.14
C VAL A 12 -13.66 5.18 40.73
N ILE A 13 -13.13 6.31 40.27
CA ILE A 13 -13.94 7.39 39.70
C ILE A 13 -14.03 7.15 38.20
N PHE A 14 -15.17 6.63 37.75
CA PHE A 14 -15.49 6.55 36.32
C PHE A 14 -15.75 7.96 35.78
N SER A 15 -14.79 8.51 35.03
CA SER A 15 -14.92 9.77 34.29
C SER A 15 -15.19 9.52 32.81
N LEU A 16 -16.18 8.68 32.51
CA LEU A 16 -16.70 8.51 31.14
C LEU A 16 -17.69 9.64 30.86
N GLY A 17 -17.15 10.81 30.53
CA GLY A 17 -17.95 12.00 30.27
C GLY A 17 -18.29 12.12 28.80
N GLN A 18 -19.45 11.59 28.38
CA GLN A 18 -20.21 12.07 27.23
C GLN A 18 -21.53 11.28 27.12
N THR A 19 -22.65 11.98 27.27
CA THR A 19 -23.96 11.50 26.81
C THR A 19 -24.53 12.57 25.88
N PRO A 20 -25.24 12.19 24.81
CA PRO A 20 -25.88 13.16 23.94
C PRO A 20 -26.86 14.02 24.75
N GLY A 21 -26.71 15.34 24.69
CA GLY A 21 -27.65 16.30 25.29
C GLY A 21 -28.93 16.39 24.47
N LEU A 22 -29.81 15.39 24.60
CA LEU A 22 -31.04 15.26 23.81
C LEU A 22 -32.31 15.61 24.60
N ASP A 23 -32.18 16.30 25.72
CA ASP A 23 -33.31 16.70 26.59
C ASP A 23 -34.33 17.63 25.89
N TRP A 24 -33.95 18.21 24.75
CA TRP A 24 -34.83 19.02 23.90
C TRP A 24 -35.69 18.19 22.93
N VAL A 25 -35.39 16.89 22.76
CA VAL A 25 -36.19 15.95 21.96
C VAL A 25 -37.32 15.43 22.83
N GLY A 26 -38.39 16.22 22.93
CA GLY A 26 -39.61 15.85 23.66
C GLY A 26 -40.54 14.93 22.86
N ASP A 27 -41.56 14.40 23.51
CA ASP A 27 -42.55 13.48 22.92
C ASP A 27 -43.27 14.07 21.69
N GLU A 28 -43.42 15.40 21.64
CA GLU A 28 -44.06 16.12 20.52
C GLU A 28 -43.18 16.18 19.26
N SER A 29 -41.89 15.84 19.37
CA SER A 29 -40.95 15.92 18.25
C SER A 29 -41.21 14.86 17.18
N GLY A 30 -41.96 13.80 17.48
CA GLY A 30 -42.15 12.63 16.61
C GLY A 30 -40.88 11.78 16.43
N VAL A 31 -39.81 12.08 17.16
CA VAL A 31 -38.56 11.34 17.15
C VAL A 31 -38.53 10.42 18.37
N GLU A 32 -38.45 9.13 18.12
CA GLU A 32 -38.39 8.13 19.19
C GLU A 32 -36.99 8.07 19.81
N MET A 33 -36.95 7.81 21.11
CA MET A 33 -35.73 7.66 21.88
C MET A 33 -35.55 6.21 22.34
N THR A 34 -34.34 5.69 22.29
CA THR A 34 -34.00 4.36 22.81
C THR A 34 -33.93 4.36 24.34
N GLY A 35 -33.95 3.17 24.94
CA GLY A 35 -33.74 3.01 26.40
C GLY A 35 -32.37 3.50 26.90
N ARG A 36 -31.44 3.84 26.01
CA ARG A 36 -30.13 4.43 26.32
C ARG A 36 -30.11 5.96 26.18
N ARG A 37 -31.27 6.61 26.03
CA ARG A 37 -31.39 8.07 25.78
C ARG A 37 -30.65 8.54 24.52
N THR A 38 -30.65 7.70 23.49
CA THR A 38 -30.18 8.06 22.13
C THR A 38 -31.35 8.08 21.17
N VAL A 39 -31.20 8.70 20.01
CA VAL A 39 -32.22 8.73 18.95
C VAL A 39 -32.37 7.33 18.35
N ALA A 40 -33.61 6.84 18.28
CA ALA A 40 -33.94 5.61 17.58
C ALA A 40 -33.96 5.87 16.06
N VAL A 41 -33.21 5.06 15.32
CA VAL A 41 -33.14 5.12 13.86
C VAL A 41 -33.19 3.72 13.26
N ASP A 42 -33.63 3.63 12.02
CA ASP A 42 -33.37 2.46 11.20
C ASP A 42 -31.86 2.31 10.94
N ALA A 43 -31.32 1.11 11.16
CA ALA A 43 -29.88 0.87 11.12
C ALA A 43 -29.24 0.97 9.72
N ARG A 44 -30.05 0.92 8.65
CA ARG A 44 -29.56 0.97 7.26
C ARG A 44 -29.69 2.37 6.67
N SER A 45 -30.79 3.05 6.96
CA SER A 45 -31.13 4.35 6.39
C SER A 45 -30.86 5.53 7.31
N TYR A 46 -30.59 5.29 8.61
CA TYR A 46 -30.42 6.33 9.64
C TYR A 46 -31.67 7.22 9.81
N ALA A 47 -32.81 6.83 9.24
CA ALA A 47 -34.06 7.55 9.33
C ALA A 47 -34.71 7.32 10.70
N THR A 48 -35.26 8.37 11.28
CA THR A 48 -36.10 8.26 12.49
C THR A 48 -37.53 7.88 12.11
N ALA A 49 -38.39 7.63 13.12
CA ALA A 49 -39.82 7.45 12.91
C ALA A 49 -40.51 8.70 12.29
N ARG A 50 -39.92 9.89 12.43
CA ARG A 50 -40.41 11.12 11.81
C ARG A 50 -39.91 11.26 10.37
N PRO A 51 -40.81 11.35 9.37
CA PRO A 51 -40.42 11.56 7.97
C PRO A 51 -39.55 12.80 7.79
N GLY A 52 -38.45 12.63 7.05
CA GLY A 52 -37.50 13.71 6.77
C GLY A 52 -36.53 14.04 7.90
N VAL A 53 -36.56 13.32 9.01
CA VAL A 53 -35.61 13.47 10.13
C VAL A 53 -34.72 12.24 10.22
N PHE A 54 -33.41 12.48 10.27
CA PHE A 54 -32.35 11.47 10.32
C PHE A 54 -31.38 11.81 11.44
N ALA A 55 -30.72 10.80 12.02
CA ALA A 55 -29.74 10.97 13.07
C ALA A 55 -28.55 10.02 12.88
N ALA A 56 -27.37 10.41 13.35
CA ALA A 56 -26.14 9.62 13.23
C ALA A 56 -25.13 9.95 14.34
N GLY A 57 -24.06 9.16 14.39
CA GLY A 57 -22.97 9.29 15.36
C GLY A 57 -23.46 9.09 16.79
N ASP A 58 -22.83 9.79 17.73
CA ASP A 58 -23.06 9.60 19.17
C ASP A 58 -24.52 9.84 19.57
N SER A 59 -25.26 10.67 18.85
CA SER A 59 -26.70 10.88 19.09
C SER A 59 -27.53 9.59 18.93
N VAL A 60 -27.02 8.60 18.20
CA VAL A 60 -27.66 7.29 17.94
C VAL A 60 -26.96 6.18 18.73
N THR A 61 -25.63 6.10 18.66
CA THR A 61 -24.86 4.99 19.24
C THR A 61 -24.44 5.21 20.69
N GLY A 62 -24.48 6.45 21.17
CA GLY A 62 -23.69 6.89 22.32
C GLY A 62 -22.22 7.02 21.93
N THR A 63 -21.36 7.30 22.92
CA THR A 63 -19.91 7.48 22.71
C THR A 63 -19.30 6.29 21.97
N ALA A 64 -18.80 6.55 20.76
CA ALA A 64 -18.14 5.58 19.91
C ALA A 64 -16.77 6.10 19.46
N PHE A 65 -16.07 5.37 18.59
CA PHE A 65 -14.86 5.90 17.98
C PHE A 65 -15.20 7.01 16.99
N VAL A 66 -14.34 8.03 16.90
CA VAL A 66 -14.51 9.14 15.96
C VAL A 66 -14.67 8.66 14.52
N ILE A 67 -14.00 7.56 14.14
CA ILE A 67 -14.10 6.96 12.82
C ILE A 67 -15.51 6.42 12.53
N ASP A 68 -16.17 5.84 13.53
CA ASP A 68 -17.52 5.30 13.39
C ASP A 68 -18.53 6.45 13.27
N ALA A 69 -18.33 7.53 14.03
CA ALA A 69 -19.15 8.73 13.94
C ALA A 69 -19.03 9.40 12.57
N VAL A 70 -17.82 9.51 12.01
CA VAL A 70 -17.59 10.04 10.66
C VAL A 70 -18.23 9.15 9.60
N ALA A 71 -18.07 7.82 9.69
CA ALA A 71 -18.69 6.87 8.77
C ALA A 71 -20.22 6.96 8.82
N ALA A 72 -20.81 6.96 10.02
CA ALA A 72 -22.25 7.13 10.23
C ALA A 72 -22.76 8.45 9.65
N GLY A 73 -22.01 9.55 9.81
CA GLY A 73 -22.34 10.85 9.22
C GLY A 73 -22.40 10.79 7.69
N ARG A 74 -21.45 10.11 7.04
CA ARG A 74 -21.44 9.95 5.57
C ARG A 74 -22.64 9.12 5.09
N HIS A 75 -22.91 7.99 5.74
CA HIS A 75 -24.06 7.15 5.37
C HIS A 75 -25.40 7.87 5.56
N CYS A 76 -25.54 8.60 6.67
CA CYS A 76 -26.73 9.40 6.95
C CYS A 76 -26.93 10.52 5.92
N ALA A 77 -25.85 11.21 5.51
CA ALA A 77 -25.91 12.20 4.44
C ALA A 77 -26.33 11.59 3.09
N GLU A 78 -25.84 10.39 2.75
CA GLU A 78 -26.30 9.67 1.54
C GLU A 78 -27.81 9.36 1.61
N ALA A 79 -28.30 8.90 2.77
CA ALA A 79 -29.71 8.61 2.97
C ALA A 79 -30.59 9.86 2.87
N MET A 80 -30.17 10.99 3.47
CA MET A 80 -30.84 12.29 3.30
C MET A 80 -30.90 12.70 1.83
N HIS A 81 -29.80 12.54 1.09
CA HIS A 81 -29.76 12.86 -0.33
C HIS A 81 -30.70 11.99 -1.17
N ARG A 82 -30.79 10.69 -0.87
CA ARG A 82 -31.77 9.77 -1.50
C ARG A 82 -33.20 10.18 -1.20
N TYR A 83 -33.50 10.51 0.06
CA TYR A 83 -34.81 10.99 0.49
C TYR A 83 -35.24 12.22 -0.32
N LEU A 84 -34.36 13.22 -0.41
CA LEU A 84 -34.62 14.47 -1.13
C LEU A 84 -34.81 14.26 -2.65
N ARG A 85 -34.26 13.17 -3.20
CA ARG A 85 -34.43 12.79 -4.61
C ARG A 85 -35.61 11.84 -4.85
N GLY A 86 -36.34 11.44 -3.82
CA GLY A 86 -37.44 10.47 -3.92
C GLY A 86 -36.97 9.04 -4.25
N HIS A 87 -35.71 8.71 -3.94
CA HIS A 87 -35.18 7.36 -4.08
C HIS A 87 -35.42 6.52 -2.82
N ALA A 88 -35.35 5.20 -2.96
CA ALA A 88 -35.38 4.30 -1.81
C ALA A 88 -34.23 4.60 -0.84
N LEU A 89 -34.56 4.68 0.45
CA LEU A 89 -33.60 5.05 1.51
C LEU A 89 -32.58 3.96 1.80
N GLU A 90 -33.02 2.70 1.75
CA GLU A 90 -32.15 1.57 1.99
C GLU A 90 -31.19 1.36 0.81
N LYS A 91 -29.91 1.18 1.14
CA LYS A 91 -28.92 0.62 0.23
C LYS A 91 -28.87 -0.89 0.49
N GLU A 92 -28.71 -1.69 -0.57
CA GLU A 92 -28.19 -3.05 -0.36
C GLU A 92 -26.88 -2.94 0.42
N LEU A 93 -26.69 -3.76 1.45
CA LEU A 93 -25.42 -3.78 2.16
C LEU A 93 -24.34 -4.10 1.12
N ALA A 94 -23.45 -3.13 0.87
CA ALA A 94 -22.24 -3.40 0.13
C ALA A 94 -21.51 -4.54 0.86
N ALA A 95 -20.90 -5.44 0.10
CA ALA A 95 -19.98 -6.41 0.67
C ALA A 95 -18.94 -5.66 1.52
N ALA A 96 -18.52 -6.27 2.64
CA ALA A 96 -17.50 -5.68 3.49
C ALA A 96 -16.28 -5.35 2.63
N GLN A 97 -15.87 -4.08 2.66
CA GLN A 97 -14.70 -3.65 1.91
C GLN A 97 -13.48 -4.47 2.37
N PRO A 98 -12.61 -4.89 1.44
CA PRO A 98 -11.42 -5.65 1.80
C PRO A 98 -10.52 -4.80 2.70
N VAL A 99 -10.36 -5.23 3.95
CA VAL A 99 -9.44 -4.61 4.90
C VAL A 99 -8.04 -5.18 4.67
N ALA A 100 -7.07 -4.30 4.48
CA ALA A 100 -5.67 -4.69 4.38
C ALA A 100 -5.19 -5.30 5.71
N ALA A 101 -5.17 -6.62 5.77
CA ALA A 101 -4.73 -7.40 6.92
C ALA A 101 -3.54 -8.29 6.51
N PRO A 102 -2.32 -7.72 6.36
CA PRO A 102 -1.17 -8.51 5.97
C PRO A 102 -0.90 -9.60 7.00
N THR A 103 -0.72 -10.82 6.49
CA THR A 103 -0.36 -11.98 7.29
C THR A 103 1.03 -11.79 7.90
N ARG A 104 1.31 -12.55 8.96
CA ARG A 104 2.63 -12.49 9.60
C ARG A 104 3.76 -12.84 8.63
N GLN A 105 3.54 -13.82 7.76
CA GLN A 105 4.52 -14.23 6.75
C GLN A 105 4.81 -13.11 5.75
N GLU A 106 3.79 -12.38 5.29
CA GLU A 106 3.97 -11.24 4.40
C GLU A 106 4.75 -10.11 5.08
N VAL A 107 4.45 -9.82 6.35
CA VAL A 107 5.20 -8.82 7.12
C VAL A 107 6.65 -9.24 7.28
N ASP A 108 6.92 -10.49 7.68
CA ASP A 108 8.28 -10.99 7.88
C ASP A 108 9.08 -10.99 6.55
N ALA A 109 8.45 -11.33 5.43
CA ALA A 109 9.07 -11.26 4.10
C ALA A 109 9.44 -9.81 3.70
N ARG A 110 8.62 -8.82 4.06
CA ARG A 110 8.90 -7.40 3.81
C ARG A 110 10.02 -6.86 4.70
N ILE A 111 10.11 -7.34 5.95
CA ILE A 111 11.25 -7.05 6.83
C ILE A 111 12.53 -7.61 6.22
N LEU A 112 12.50 -8.85 5.70
CA LEU A 112 13.66 -9.48 5.06
C LEU A 112 14.13 -8.72 3.81
N ARG A 113 13.20 -8.15 3.04
CA ARG A 113 13.53 -7.28 1.88
C ARG A 113 13.95 -5.87 2.26
N GLY A 114 13.94 -5.52 3.55
CA GLY A 114 14.30 -4.18 4.04
C GLY A 114 13.26 -3.09 3.73
N GLU A 115 12.04 -3.46 3.34
CA GLU A 115 10.97 -2.51 3.02
C GLU A 115 10.39 -1.85 4.28
N ILE A 116 10.40 -2.57 5.40
CA ILE A 116 9.88 -2.13 6.69
C ILE A 116 10.84 -2.55 7.81
N ALA A 117 10.94 -1.73 8.85
CA ALA A 117 11.77 -2.01 10.02
C ALA A 117 10.92 -2.07 11.29
N PHE A 118 11.22 -3.03 12.16
CA PHE A 118 10.62 -3.04 13.49
C PHE A 118 11.30 -1.99 14.36
N ALA A 119 10.53 -1.05 14.89
CA ALA A 119 11.00 -0.10 15.90
C ALA A 119 9.96 0.07 17.01
N PRO A 120 10.40 0.31 18.26
CA PRO A 120 9.50 0.60 19.38
C PRO A 120 8.78 1.93 19.15
N ARG A 121 7.62 2.08 19.78
CA ARG A 121 6.84 3.33 19.71
C ARG A 121 7.62 4.51 20.28
N VAL A 122 7.63 5.61 19.55
CA VAL A 122 8.14 6.88 20.07
C VAL A 122 7.11 7.43 21.06
N PRO A 123 7.42 7.53 22.36
CA PRO A 123 6.45 8.00 23.35
C PRO A 123 6.09 9.46 23.07
N MET A 124 4.80 9.81 23.16
CA MET A 124 4.32 11.20 23.05
C MET A 124 5.01 12.05 24.13
N PRO A 125 5.76 13.09 23.75
CA PRO A 125 6.32 14.01 24.73
C PRO A 125 5.20 14.64 25.55
N THR A 126 5.41 14.70 26.86
CA THR A 126 4.39 15.27 27.76
C THR A 126 4.99 16.29 28.69
N SER A 127 4.19 17.31 29.03
CA SER A 127 4.57 18.37 29.96
C SER A 127 4.99 17.79 31.32
N PRO A 128 5.95 18.37 32.07
CA PRO A 128 6.31 17.87 33.40
C PRO A 128 5.12 17.87 34.38
N MET A 129 5.02 16.87 35.26
CA MET A 129 3.88 16.74 36.19
C MET A 129 3.60 17.99 37.02
N ARG A 130 4.64 18.73 37.42
CA ARG A 130 4.48 19.98 38.18
C ARG A 130 3.64 21.01 37.42
N GLN A 131 3.81 21.10 36.11
CA GLN A 131 3.08 22.05 35.26
C GLN A 131 1.65 21.57 34.99
N ARG A 132 1.45 20.25 34.81
CA ARG A 132 0.10 19.65 34.67
C ARG A 132 -0.81 19.92 35.86
N ARG A 133 -0.23 20.02 37.08
CA ARG A 133 -0.98 20.29 38.32
C ARG A 133 -1.27 21.76 38.56
N ALA A 134 -0.53 22.66 37.92
CA ALA A 134 -0.53 24.09 38.21
C ALA A 134 -1.13 24.93 37.06
N SER A 135 -1.53 24.30 35.95
CA SER A 135 -2.05 24.99 34.77
C SER A 135 -2.96 24.11 33.93
N PHE A 136 -3.76 24.74 33.08
CA PHE A 136 -4.52 24.08 32.00
C PHE A 136 -3.73 24.02 30.69
N ALA A 137 -2.40 24.11 30.76
CA ALA A 137 -1.55 23.98 29.58
C ALA A 137 -1.62 22.55 29.03
N GLU A 138 -1.42 22.42 27.72
CA GLU A 138 -1.50 21.15 27.02
C GLU A 138 -0.53 20.11 27.60
N VAL A 139 -1.05 18.91 27.87
CA VAL A 139 -0.26 17.83 28.48
C VAL A 139 0.58 17.12 27.42
N GLU A 140 0.03 16.87 26.24
CA GLU A 140 0.70 16.25 25.11
C GLU A 140 1.27 17.35 24.22
N ILE A 141 2.58 17.56 24.25
CA ILE A 141 3.21 18.73 23.62
C ILE A 141 3.60 18.49 22.15
N GLY A 142 3.16 17.37 21.58
CA GLY A 142 3.45 16.96 20.20
C GLY A 142 4.87 16.42 20.00
N TYR A 143 5.11 15.86 18.82
CA TYR A 143 6.42 15.37 18.40
C TYR A 143 7.28 16.49 17.81
N SER A 144 8.60 16.41 18.04
CA SER A 144 9.56 17.10 17.18
C SER A 144 9.52 16.52 15.76
N ALA A 145 10.04 17.26 14.77
CA ALA A 145 10.10 16.77 13.39
C ALA A 145 10.89 15.44 13.26
N GLU A 146 11.90 15.24 14.10
CA GLU A 146 12.67 13.99 14.14
C GLU A 146 11.85 12.84 14.73
N GLN A 147 11.18 13.08 15.86
CA GLN A 147 10.30 12.09 16.50
C GLN A 147 9.14 11.70 15.61
N ALA A 148 8.54 12.67 14.89
CA ALA A 148 7.47 12.42 13.95
C ALA A 148 7.92 11.54 12.79
N ARG A 149 9.11 11.79 12.22
CA ARG A 149 9.71 10.93 11.18
C ARG A 149 10.00 9.53 11.69
N ALA A 150 10.55 9.41 12.91
CA ALA A 150 10.84 8.11 13.52
C ALA A 150 9.56 7.31 13.81
N GLU A 151 8.50 7.94 14.31
CA GLU A 151 7.21 7.29 14.54
C GLU A 151 6.54 6.90 13.22
N ALA A 152 6.59 7.76 12.19
CA ALA A 152 6.04 7.47 10.86
C ALA A 152 6.79 6.33 10.14
N ALA A 153 8.11 6.20 10.35
CA ALA A 153 8.91 5.12 9.78
C ALA A 153 8.52 3.72 10.31
N ARG A 154 7.70 3.63 11.37
CA ARG A 154 7.10 2.37 11.86
C ARG A 154 5.89 1.92 11.05
N CYS A 155 5.39 2.73 10.13
CA CYS A 155 4.22 2.39 9.32
C CYS A 155 4.47 1.12 8.51
N LEU A 156 3.56 0.14 8.60
CA LEU A 156 3.62 -1.07 7.78
C LEU A 156 3.35 -0.79 6.29
N GLN A 157 2.97 0.43 5.91
CA GLN A 157 2.54 0.79 4.55
C GLN A 157 1.54 -0.23 3.99
N CYS A 158 0.62 -0.72 4.83
CA CYS A 158 -0.35 -1.75 4.46
C CYS A 158 -1.51 -1.19 3.61
N GLY A 159 -1.72 0.12 3.62
CA GLY A 159 -2.68 0.80 2.76
C GLY A 159 -2.04 1.25 1.45
N VAL A 160 -2.61 0.81 0.32
CA VAL A 160 -2.27 1.33 -1.02
C VAL A 160 -2.83 2.75 -1.21
N CYS A 161 -3.95 3.05 -0.56
CA CYS A 161 -4.65 4.33 -0.59
C CYS A 161 -4.88 4.82 0.85
N SER A 162 -4.74 6.14 1.08
CA SER A 162 -5.05 6.80 2.37
C SER A 162 -6.43 7.46 2.38
N GLU A 163 -7.25 7.22 1.34
CA GLU A 163 -8.58 7.80 1.16
C GLU A 163 -8.64 9.34 1.27
N CYS A 164 -7.54 10.03 0.94
CA CYS A 164 -7.49 11.50 0.95
C CYS A 164 -8.37 12.18 -0.11
N LEU A 165 -8.97 11.40 -1.02
CA LEU A 165 -9.85 11.84 -2.13
C LEU A 165 -9.20 12.77 -3.18
N SER A 166 -7.91 13.11 -3.05
CA SER A 166 -7.22 14.01 -3.99
C SER A 166 -7.31 13.54 -5.44
N CYS A 167 -7.21 12.23 -5.69
CA CYS A 167 -7.36 11.66 -7.03
C CYS A 167 -8.79 11.83 -7.58
N VAL A 168 -9.80 11.67 -6.72
CA VAL A 168 -11.23 11.83 -7.08
C VAL A 168 -11.48 13.28 -7.49
N TYR A 169 -11.01 14.25 -6.70
CA TYR A 169 -11.17 15.67 -7.01
C TYR A 169 -10.40 16.11 -8.26
N ALA A 170 -9.23 15.52 -8.51
CA ALA A 170 -8.45 15.79 -9.72
C ALA A 170 -9.06 15.15 -10.98
N CYS A 171 -9.92 14.13 -10.83
CA CYS A 171 -10.51 13.40 -11.94
C CYS A 171 -11.66 14.20 -12.58
N GLY A 172 -11.35 14.97 -13.63
CA GLY A 172 -12.37 15.71 -14.39
C GLY A 172 -13.44 14.84 -15.06
N MET A 173 -13.20 13.55 -15.21
CA MET A 173 -14.13 12.59 -15.83
C MET A 173 -15.04 11.88 -14.81
N GLY A 174 -14.80 12.04 -13.50
CA GLY A 174 -15.56 11.34 -12.47
C GLY A 174 -15.45 9.80 -12.53
N ALA A 175 -14.31 9.28 -13.02
CA ALA A 175 -14.12 7.84 -13.28
C ALA A 175 -13.69 7.01 -12.05
N ILE A 176 -13.32 7.67 -10.95
CA ILE A 176 -12.81 7.00 -9.75
C ILE A 176 -13.97 6.70 -8.81
N ASP A 177 -14.27 5.41 -8.66
CA ASP A 177 -15.24 4.89 -7.71
C ASP A 177 -14.51 4.10 -6.61
N LEU A 178 -14.46 4.67 -5.40
CA LEU A 178 -13.80 4.03 -4.25
C LEU A 178 -14.67 2.94 -3.62
N ASP A 179 -15.94 2.86 -3.99
CA ASP A 179 -16.88 1.85 -3.49
C ASP A 179 -16.97 0.63 -4.41
N MET A 180 -16.20 0.59 -5.52
CA MET A 180 -16.19 -0.50 -6.48
C MET A 180 -15.81 -1.84 -5.82
N GLN A 181 -16.67 -2.85 -5.99
CA GLN A 181 -16.50 -4.18 -5.39
C GLN A 181 -16.03 -5.22 -6.42
N GLU A 182 -15.37 -6.27 -5.93
CA GLU A 182 -15.03 -7.46 -6.72
C GLU A 182 -16.31 -8.11 -7.29
N GLN A 183 -16.24 -8.59 -8.54
CA GLN A 183 -17.34 -9.30 -9.19
C GLN A 183 -16.88 -10.66 -9.69
N THR A 184 -17.52 -11.73 -9.21
CA THR A 184 -17.36 -13.07 -9.79
C THR A 184 -18.28 -13.23 -11.00
N ARG A 185 -17.71 -13.62 -12.15
CA ARG A 185 -18.48 -13.86 -13.38
C ARG A 185 -18.36 -15.31 -13.80
N ARG A 186 -19.50 -15.92 -14.11
CA ARG A 186 -19.56 -17.25 -14.73
C ARG A 186 -19.61 -17.09 -16.25
N LEU A 187 -18.64 -17.67 -16.94
CA LEU A 187 -18.54 -17.64 -18.39
C LEU A 187 -18.60 -19.08 -18.93
N GLU A 188 -19.42 -19.31 -19.95
CA GLU A 188 -19.43 -20.56 -20.68
C GLU A 188 -18.50 -20.42 -21.89
N VAL A 189 -17.45 -21.23 -21.93
CA VAL A 189 -16.43 -21.18 -22.98
C VAL A 189 -16.21 -22.57 -23.58
N GLY A 190 -15.93 -22.63 -24.88
CA GLY A 190 -15.65 -23.90 -25.56
C GLY A 190 -14.20 -24.40 -25.37
N ALA A 191 -13.26 -23.48 -25.10
CA ALA A 191 -11.86 -23.79 -24.88
C ALA A 191 -11.19 -22.71 -24.01
N LEU A 192 -10.08 -23.07 -23.37
CA LEU A 192 -9.23 -22.18 -22.57
C LEU A 192 -7.79 -22.23 -23.10
N VAL A 193 -7.17 -21.06 -23.31
CA VAL A 193 -5.76 -20.95 -23.69
C VAL A 193 -5.00 -20.36 -22.51
N LEU A 194 -4.06 -21.12 -21.94
CA LEU A 194 -3.22 -20.66 -20.84
C LEU A 194 -1.95 -20.01 -21.39
N ALA A 195 -1.81 -18.70 -21.18
CA ALA A 195 -0.61 -17.94 -21.50
C ALA A 195 -0.15 -17.05 -20.33
N PRO A 196 0.06 -17.61 -19.11
CA PRO A 196 0.43 -16.81 -17.93
C PRO A 196 1.85 -16.23 -17.99
N GLY A 197 2.67 -16.65 -18.96
CA GLY A 197 4.04 -16.16 -19.13
C GLY A 197 5.03 -16.84 -18.18
N PHE A 198 5.95 -16.07 -17.63
CA PHE A 198 7.01 -16.53 -16.72
C PHE A 198 7.30 -15.46 -15.65
N GLN A 199 8.02 -15.86 -14.59
CA GLN A 199 8.58 -14.96 -13.60
C GLN A 199 10.11 -14.96 -13.70
N VAL A 200 10.74 -13.84 -13.35
CA VAL A 200 12.19 -13.74 -13.29
C VAL A 200 12.71 -14.51 -12.08
N TYR A 201 13.88 -15.11 -12.20
CA TYR A 201 14.59 -15.70 -11.07
C TYR A 201 14.79 -14.68 -9.94
N GLN A 202 14.62 -15.13 -8.69
CA GLN A 202 14.87 -14.32 -7.49
C GLN A 202 16.37 -14.26 -7.22
N ALA A 203 17.02 -13.19 -7.69
CA ALA A 203 18.48 -13.04 -7.64
C ALA A 203 19.03 -12.98 -6.20
N GLU A 204 18.20 -12.70 -5.20
CA GLU A 204 18.53 -12.75 -3.78
C GLU A 204 18.96 -14.14 -3.31
N LEU A 205 18.52 -15.20 -4.02
CA LEU A 205 18.91 -16.58 -3.72
C LEU A 205 20.37 -16.87 -4.11
N SER A 206 20.95 -16.11 -5.05
CA SER A 206 22.37 -16.17 -5.43
C SER A 206 23.18 -15.11 -4.67
N GLN A 207 23.26 -15.28 -3.34
CA GLN A 207 23.85 -14.31 -2.41
C GLN A 207 25.31 -13.94 -2.75
N GLU A 208 26.06 -14.84 -3.38
CA GLU A 208 27.43 -14.64 -3.82
C GLU A 208 27.59 -13.46 -4.78
N TYR A 209 26.56 -13.14 -5.56
CA TYR A 209 26.57 -12.01 -6.50
C TYR A 209 26.15 -10.69 -5.87
N GLY A 210 25.66 -10.71 -4.63
CA GLY A 210 25.43 -9.51 -3.82
C GLY A 210 24.24 -8.64 -4.22
N PHE A 211 23.26 -9.18 -4.95
CA PHE A 211 22.00 -8.50 -5.21
C PHE A 211 21.29 -8.15 -3.88
N GLY A 212 20.84 -6.90 -3.73
CA GLY A 212 20.29 -6.37 -2.47
C GLY A 212 21.34 -5.95 -1.43
N ARG A 213 22.59 -6.43 -1.51
CA ARG A 213 23.70 -5.99 -0.65
C ARG A 213 24.49 -4.83 -1.27
N PHE A 214 24.63 -4.84 -2.59
CA PHE A 214 25.35 -3.81 -3.33
C PHE A 214 24.40 -3.06 -4.26
N ASP A 215 24.27 -1.75 -4.07
CA ASP A 215 23.34 -0.90 -4.83
C ASP A 215 23.48 -1.01 -6.35
N ASN A 216 24.71 -1.25 -6.82
CA ASN A 216 25.03 -1.30 -8.25
C ASN A 216 24.92 -2.71 -8.86
N VAL A 217 24.44 -3.70 -8.11
CA VAL A 217 24.10 -5.03 -8.64
C VAL A 217 22.62 -5.03 -9.00
N VAL A 218 22.33 -5.12 -10.30
CA VAL A 218 20.96 -5.09 -10.84
C VAL A 218 20.69 -6.33 -11.67
N THR A 219 19.42 -6.75 -11.74
CA THR A 219 19.00 -7.83 -12.63
C THR A 219 18.93 -7.35 -14.08
N SER A 220 18.98 -8.27 -15.05
CA SER A 220 18.85 -7.92 -16.46
C SER A 220 17.50 -7.26 -16.80
N LEU A 221 16.42 -7.55 -16.05
CA LEU A 221 15.13 -6.89 -16.26
C LEU A 221 15.10 -5.47 -15.68
N GLN A 222 15.75 -5.23 -14.53
CA GLN A 222 15.97 -3.87 -14.04
C GLN A 222 16.82 -3.07 -15.02
N TYR A 223 17.88 -3.69 -15.56
CA TYR A 223 18.72 -3.07 -16.58
C TYR A 223 17.94 -2.69 -17.84
N GLU A 224 16.97 -3.52 -18.29
CA GLU A 224 16.06 -3.10 -19.37
C GLU A 224 15.23 -1.88 -19.04
N ARG A 225 14.75 -1.77 -17.80
CA ARG A 225 14.00 -0.57 -17.40
C ARG A 225 14.91 0.66 -17.44
N LEU A 226 16.19 0.54 -17.07
CA LEU A 226 17.16 1.64 -17.18
C LEU A 226 17.45 2.02 -18.65
N LEU A 227 17.56 1.04 -19.54
CA LEU A 227 17.78 1.28 -20.97
C LEU A 227 16.53 1.78 -21.72
N SER A 228 15.35 1.67 -21.12
CA SER A 228 14.10 2.03 -21.79
C SER A 228 13.90 3.55 -21.84
N PRO A 229 13.52 4.15 -22.99
CA PRO A 229 13.18 5.57 -23.08
C PRO A 229 11.99 5.99 -22.21
N SER A 230 11.01 5.08 -22.02
CA SER A 230 9.91 5.23 -21.07
C SER A 230 10.23 4.66 -19.69
N GLY A 231 11.51 4.42 -19.43
CA GLY A 231 12.07 3.95 -18.17
C GLY A 231 12.28 5.07 -17.16
N PRO A 232 12.57 4.70 -15.90
CA PRO A 232 12.84 5.68 -14.83
C PRO A 232 14.04 6.59 -15.11
N THR A 233 14.95 6.18 -16.00
CA THR A 233 16.14 6.95 -16.36
C THR A 233 16.11 7.46 -17.81
N ALA A 234 14.94 7.41 -18.47
CA ALA A 234 14.72 7.90 -19.83
C ALA A 234 15.72 7.35 -20.87
N GLY A 235 16.15 6.10 -20.71
CA GLY A 235 17.10 5.43 -21.61
C GLY A 235 18.57 5.60 -21.26
N HIS A 236 18.90 6.41 -20.25
CA HIS A 236 20.28 6.59 -19.80
C HIS A 236 20.62 5.60 -18.68
N VAL A 237 21.64 4.78 -18.90
CA VAL A 237 22.08 3.84 -17.86
C VAL A 237 22.78 4.61 -16.75
N LYS A 238 22.20 4.56 -15.54
CA LYS A 238 22.72 5.24 -14.35
C LYS A 238 22.93 4.23 -13.23
N ARG A 239 24.03 4.37 -12.50
CA ARG A 239 24.31 3.59 -11.29
C ARG A 239 23.28 3.92 -10.21
N PRO A 240 22.58 2.93 -9.61
CA PRO A 240 21.64 3.22 -8.54
C PRO A 240 22.25 3.91 -7.31
N SER A 241 23.53 3.67 -7.01
CA SER A 241 24.19 4.25 -5.81
C SER A 241 24.36 5.76 -5.86
N ASP A 242 24.67 6.33 -7.03
CA ASP A 242 25.09 7.73 -7.17
C ASP A 242 24.59 8.43 -8.43
N GLY A 243 23.82 7.75 -9.27
CA GLY A 243 23.23 8.30 -10.49
C GLY A 243 24.23 8.56 -11.63
N ALA A 244 25.52 8.27 -11.45
CA ALA A 244 26.52 8.49 -12.49
C ALA A 244 26.43 7.42 -13.59
N THR A 245 26.85 7.78 -14.80
CA THR A 245 27.00 6.83 -15.91
C THR A 245 28.08 5.79 -15.59
N PRO A 246 27.79 4.48 -15.64
CA PRO A 246 28.79 3.45 -15.40
C PRO A 246 29.83 3.44 -16.52
N LYS A 247 31.11 3.46 -16.17
CA LYS A 247 32.22 3.35 -17.15
C LYS A 247 32.65 1.91 -17.42
N LYS A 248 32.27 0.98 -16.53
CA LYS A 248 32.55 -0.45 -16.65
C LYS A 248 31.33 -1.23 -16.19
N ILE A 249 30.90 -2.21 -16.98
CA ILE A 249 29.76 -3.07 -16.67
C ILE A 249 30.16 -4.53 -16.88
N ALA A 250 29.78 -5.37 -15.92
CA ALA A 250 29.91 -6.81 -16.00
C ALA A 250 28.53 -7.46 -16.10
N PHE A 251 28.30 -8.26 -17.14
CA PHE A 251 27.14 -9.12 -17.26
C PHE A 251 27.50 -10.54 -16.81
N LEU A 252 26.75 -11.08 -15.85
CA LEU A 252 26.92 -12.45 -15.37
C LEU A 252 25.82 -13.32 -15.99
N GLN A 253 26.21 -14.28 -16.82
CA GLN A 253 25.26 -15.21 -17.44
C GLN A 253 24.92 -16.38 -16.54
N CYS A 254 23.80 -17.04 -16.85
CA CYS A 254 23.34 -18.26 -16.19
C CYS A 254 23.04 -18.11 -14.68
N VAL A 255 22.81 -16.90 -14.18
CA VAL A 255 22.32 -16.70 -12.80
C VAL A 255 20.91 -17.30 -12.69
N GLY A 256 20.73 -18.30 -11.82
CA GLY A 256 19.48 -19.05 -11.66
C GLY A 256 19.15 -20.00 -12.81
N SER A 257 20.14 -20.48 -13.56
CA SER A 257 19.97 -21.46 -14.62
C SER A 257 21.26 -22.24 -14.85
N ARG A 258 21.14 -23.51 -15.23
CA ARG A 258 22.28 -24.42 -15.38
C ARG A 258 23.09 -24.53 -14.09
N ASP A 259 22.37 -24.58 -12.97
CA ASP A 259 22.90 -24.80 -11.63
C ASP A 259 22.30 -26.09 -11.03
N PRO A 260 22.80 -26.63 -9.90
CA PRO A 260 22.30 -27.88 -9.32
C PRO A 260 20.82 -27.89 -8.95
N SER A 261 20.22 -26.72 -8.70
CA SER A 261 18.79 -26.55 -8.38
C SER A 261 17.93 -26.20 -9.61
N HIS A 262 18.54 -25.68 -10.68
CA HIS A 262 17.92 -25.33 -11.95
C HIS A 262 18.75 -25.88 -13.11
N ASP A 263 18.58 -27.16 -13.44
CA ASP A 263 19.39 -27.87 -14.44
C ASP A 263 19.07 -27.49 -15.91
N TYR A 264 18.11 -26.59 -16.11
CA TYR A 264 17.69 -26.10 -17.42
C TYR A 264 18.41 -24.81 -17.83
N CYS A 265 18.37 -24.51 -19.13
CA CYS A 265 18.80 -23.22 -19.68
C CYS A 265 17.60 -22.31 -19.91
N SER A 266 17.67 -21.06 -19.44
CA SER A 266 16.64 -20.04 -19.68
C SER A 266 16.55 -19.57 -21.13
N THR A 267 17.38 -20.10 -22.04
CA THR A 267 17.30 -19.97 -23.50
C THR A 267 17.57 -18.57 -24.09
N VAL A 268 17.08 -17.50 -23.45
CA VAL A 268 17.09 -16.13 -23.99
C VAL A 268 18.19 -15.24 -23.42
N CYS A 269 18.82 -15.64 -22.31
CA CYS A 269 19.72 -14.78 -21.55
C CYS A 269 20.97 -14.33 -22.29
N CYS A 270 21.58 -15.21 -23.07
CA CYS A 270 22.73 -14.86 -23.90
C CYS A 270 22.38 -13.74 -24.90
N MET A 271 21.19 -13.81 -25.50
CA MET A 271 20.79 -12.88 -26.55
C MET A 271 20.28 -11.55 -26.02
N TYR A 272 19.51 -11.53 -24.91
CA TYR A 272 19.17 -10.23 -24.31
C TYR A 272 20.42 -9.53 -23.79
N ALA A 273 21.44 -10.26 -23.33
CA ALA A 273 22.67 -9.64 -22.84
C ALA A 273 23.50 -9.07 -23.99
N ALA A 274 23.61 -9.78 -25.11
CA ALA A 274 24.19 -9.22 -26.33
C ALA A 274 23.43 -7.97 -26.78
N LYS A 275 22.09 -7.99 -26.72
CA LYS A 275 21.26 -6.83 -27.05
C LYS A 275 21.50 -5.64 -26.12
N GLN A 276 21.49 -5.89 -24.82
CA GLN A 276 21.75 -4.87 -23.81
C GLN A 276 23.16 -4.28 -23.95
N ALA A 277 24.15 -5.11 -24.27
CA ALA A 277 25.51 -4.66 -24.50
C ALA A 277 25.61 -3.72 -25.71
N VAL A 278 25.08 -4.13 -26.86
CA VAL A 278 25.02 -3.29 -28.07
C VAL A 278 24.31 -1.97 -27.79
N MET A 279 23.12 -2.02 -27.20
CA MET A 279 22.36 -0.81 -26.86
C MET A 279 23.12 0.12 -25.92
N THR A 280 23.87 -0.44 -24.96
CA THR A 280 24.68 0.35 -24.03
C THR A 280 25.80 1.07 -24.77
N LEU A 281 26.52 0.38 -25.66
CA LEU A 281 27.60 1.00 -26.44
C LEU A 281 27.10 2.06 -27.42
N GLU A 282 25.89 1.88 -27.99
CA GLU A 282 25.27 2.88 -28.85
C GLU A 282 24.94 4.18 -28.12
N HIS A 283 24.54 4.10 -26.83
CA HIS A 283 24.18 5.28 -26.02
C HIS A 283 25.36 5.84 -25.23
N GLU A 284 26.30 4.98 -24.81
CA GLU A 284 27.44 5.31 -23.96
C GLU A 284 28.73 4.67 -24.51
N PRO A 285 29.30 5.22 -25.61
CA PRO A 285 30.41 4.60 -26.36
C PRO A 285 31.69 4.39 -25.56
N ASP A 286 31.90 5.18 -24.49
CA ASP A 286 33.08 5.09 -23.63
C ASP A 286 32.99 3.97 -22.58
N THR A 287 31.89 3.21 -22.55
CA THR A 287 31.66 2.19 -21.52
C THR A 287 32.33 0.87 -21.89
N GLN A 288 33.10 0.31 -20.96
CA GLN A 288 33.69 -1.01 -21.14
C GLN A 288 32.74 -2.10 -20.64
N LEU A 289 32.44 -3.08 -21.50
CA LEU A 289 31.52 -4.17 -21.18
C LEU A 289 32.26 -5.51 -21.14
N HIS A 290 31.97 -6.32 -20.12
CA HIS A 290 32.44 -7.69 -20.03
C HIS A 290 31.26 -8.63 -19.80
N VAL A 291 31.15 -9.68 -20.60
CA VAL A 291 30.10 -10.70 -20.44
C VAL A 291 30.74 -12.01 -20.00
N PHE A 292 30.50 -12.40 -18.76
CA PHE A 292 30.97 -13.66 -18.17
C PHE A 292 29.95 -14.75 -18.47
N MET A 293 30.34 -15.75 -19.27
CA MET A 293 29.45 -16.82 -19.71
C MET A 293 30.19 -18.16 -19.78
N MET A 294 29.45 -19.25 -19.60
CA MET A 294 29.95 -20.61 -19.85
C MET A 294 29.97 -20.90 -21.35
N ASP A 295 28.82 -20.72 -22.00
CA ASP A 295 28.63 -20.94 -23.43
C ASP A 295 27.75 -19.83 -24.01
N MET A 296 28.00 -19.44 -25.25
CA MET A 296 27.09 -18.59 -26.03
C MET A 296 26.02 -19.45 -26.70
N ARG A 297 24.73 -19.16 -26.47
CA ARG A 297 23.60 -19.88 -27.06
C ARG A 297 22.78 -19.00 -28.01
N SER A 298 23.33 -18.79 -29.21
CA SER A 298 22.82 -17.97 -30.32
C SER A 298 22.14 -18.81 -31.41
N PHE A 299 21.28 -19.75 -31.03
CA PHE A 299 20.85 -20.89 -31.87
C PHE A 299 19.75 -20.57 -32.91
N SER A 300 19.09 -19.41 -32.84
CA SER A 300 17.99 -19.06 -33.76
C SER A 300 18.46 -18.30 -35.00
N LYS A 301 17.54 -18.08 -35.95
CA LYS A 301 17.81 -17.37 -37.20
C LYS A 301 18.41 -15.98 -36.89
N ASN A 302 19.57 -15.70 -37.49
CA ASN A 302 20.34 -14.45 -37.34
C ASN A 302 20.90 -14.16 -35.95
N PHE A 303 20.74 -15.05 -34.96
CA PHE A 303 21.25 -14.80 -33.60
C PHE A 303 22.78 -14.83 -33.57
N GLU A 304 23.39 -15.78 -34.27
CA GLU A 304 24.85 -15.86 -34.37
C GLU A 304 25.44 -14.62 -35.06
N ALA A 305 24.85 -14.19 -36.18
CA ALA A 305 25.29 -12.97 -36.87
C ALA A 305 25.16 -11.72 -35.99
N TYR A 306 24.08 -11.63 -35.20
CA TYR A 306 23.91 -10.54 -34.23
C TYR A 306 24.97 -10.57 -33.14
N TYR A 307 25.27 -11.75 -32.59
CA TYR A 307 26.30 -11.92 -31.57
C TYR A 307 27.70 -11.56 -32.10
N GLN A 308 28.07 -12.01 -33.31
CA GLN A 308 29.37 -11.67 -33.90
C GLN A 308 29.52 -10.16 -34.06
N ARG A 309 28.48 -9.47 -34.56
CA ARG A 309 28.46 -8.00 -34.62
C ARG A 309 28.63 -7.36 -33.24
N ALA A 310 27.92 -7.86 -32.23
CA ALA A 310 28.02 -7.36 -30.87
C ALA A 310 29.43 -7.55 -30.27
N ARG A 311 30.17 -8.57 -30.71
CA ARG A 311 31.53 -8.88 -30.25
C ARG A 311 32.61 -8.05 -30.95
N GLU A 312 32.31 -7.50 -32.12
CA GLU A 312 33.20 -6.65 -32.92
C GLU A 312 33.10 -5.16 -32.57
N MET A 313 32.12 -4.77 -31.74
CA MET A 313 31.96 -3.43 -31.18
C MET A 313 32.85 -3.24 -29.95
#